data_AF-A0A7C6ANQ2-F1
#
_entry.id   AF-A0A7C6ANQ2-F1
#
_cell.length_a   1.000
_cell.length_b   1.000
_cell.length_c   1.000
_cell.angle_alpha   90.00
_cell.angle_beta   90.00
_cell.angle_gamma   90.00
#
_symmetry.space_group_name_H-M   'P 1'
#
loop_
_entity.id
_entity.type
_entity.pdbx_description
1 polymer ?
#
loop_
_entity_poly.entity_id
_entity_poly.type
_entity_poly.pdbx_seq_one_letter_code
_entity_poly.pdbx_strand_id
1 'polypeptide(L)'
;MAPLGLPGGWHSVVHPLVSTRQLCRSGQSFRISRQPEEEGPQVRVLGEEETAALVSQFEARGPAFRSLQRYVDFLQEVDREVHLLEERHRAHLRCAPGCDTCCRVSRTVLPIEALRLWLALQQMPEGWSKPRPRRRECPLLLDHRCMLYPARPVLCRTHGLPLLYIVRDQPTVSFCPLNFRDWPHAQFRPEQVLDMEQINATLFSINREFVLGELQSKFRDTDRVRLWTLLELSPKPSPTCDPPPRPDSSSPSTPGDPAQP
;
A
#
# COMPACT_ATOMS: atom_id res chain seq x y z
N MET A 1 41.62 30.43 4.53
CA MET A 1 40.39 31.08 5.03
C MET A 1 39.53 31.46 3.83
N ALA A 2 38.49 30.67 3.56
CA ALA A 2 37.37 30.97 2.66
C ALA A 2 36.15 30.20 3.20
N PRO A 3 34.93 30.77 3.19
CA PRO A 3 33.84 30.36 4.05
C PRO A 3 33.00 29.19 3.52
N LEU A 4 32.31 28.58 4.49
CA LEU A 4 31.38 27.45 4.43
C LEU A 4 30.24 27.62 3.41
N GLY A 5 29.96 26.57 2.64
CA GLY A 5 28.74 26.42 1.84
C GLY A 5 27.95 25.19 2.32
N LEU A 6 26.90 25.43 3.11
CA LEU A 6 25.91 24.42 3.50
C LEU A 6 24.99 24.13 2.30
N PRO A 7 24.72 22.87 1.91
CA PRO A 7 23.60 22.57 1.03
C PRO A 7 22.30 22.69 1.83
N GLY A 8 21.41 23.55 1.34
CA GLY A 8 20.21 24.04 2.00
C GLY A 8 19.28 22.98 2.60
N GLY A 9 18.83 23.29 3.81
CA GLY A 9 17.77 22.59 4.50
C GLY A 9 16.42 22.82 3.82
N TRP A 10 15.63 21.75 3.76
CA TRP A 10 14.20 21.85 3.51
C TRP A 10 13.56 22.46 4.76
N HIS A 11 13.41 23.77 4.75
CA HIS A 11 12.35 24.37 5.54
C HIS A 11 11.03 23.78 5.07
N SER A 12 10.14 23.53 6.03
CA SER A 12 8.74 23.21 5.82
C SER A 12 8.08 24.31 4.99
N VAL A 13 8.26 24.28 3.67
CA VAL A 13 7.48 25.11 2.75
C VAL A 13 6.16 24.37 2.61
N VAL A 14 5.22 24.75 3.49
CA VAL A 14 3.81 24.69 3.16
C VAL A 14 3.68 25.56 1.91
N HIS A 15 3.84 24.97 0.72
CA HIS A 15 3.48 25.66 -0.50
C HIS A 15 2.02 26.08 -0.32
N PRO A 16 1.65 27.33 -0.68
CA PRO A 16 0.24 27.69 -0.70
C PRO A 16 -0.42 26.60 -1.54
N LEU A 17 -1.38 25.90 -0.94
CA LEU A 17 -2.20 24.90 -1.61
C LEU A 17 -2.76 25.59 -2.86
N VAL A 18 -2.06 25.50 -4.00
CA VAL A 18 -2.68 25.61 -5.30
C VAL A 18 -3.47 24.33 -5.33
N SER A 19 -4.65 24.40 -4.71
CA SER A 19 -5.54 23.27 -4.61
C SER A 19 -5.63 22.72 -6.01
N THR A 20 -5.41 21.43 -6.18
CA THR A 20 -5.71 20.73 -7.43
C THR A 20 -7.09 21.10 -7.96
N ARG A 21 -8.06 21.53 -7.13
CA ARG A 21 -9.32 22.18 -7.57
C ARG A 21 -9.13 23.37 -8.51
N GLN A 22 -8.07 24.14 -8.35
CA GLN A 22 -7.71 25.30 -9.17
C GLN A 22 -7.11 24.87 -10.52
N LEU A 23 -6.34 23.77 -10.55
CA LEU A 23 -5.86 23.14 -11.80
C LEU A 23 -7.01 22.40 -12.53
N CYS A 24 -7.86 21.67 -11.82
CA CYS A 24 -9.05 20.99 -12.33
C CYS A 24 -10.07 21.97 -12.96
N ARG A 25 -10.19 23.19 -12.43
CA ARG A 25 -11.07 24.24 -12.99
C ARG A 25 -10.59 24.84 -14.32
N SER A 26 -9.34 24.59 -14.73
CA SER A 26 -8.77 25.18 -15.93
C SER A 26 -8.96 24.34 -17.22
N GLY A 27 -9.57 23.16 -17.12
CA GLY A 27 -9.74 22.24 -18.26
C GLY A 27 -8.41 21.64 -18.76
N GLN A 28 -7.33 21.74 -17.97
CA GLN A 28 -6.03 21.17 -18.33
C GLN A 28 -6.07 19.64 -18.27
N SER A 29 -5.58 19.03 -19.35
CA SER A 29 -5.38 17.60 -19.49
C SER A 29 -4.01 17.20 -18.90
N PHE A 30 -3.94 16.05 -18.22
CA PHE A 30 -2.73 15.64 -17.51
C PHE A 30 -1.88 14.64 -18.31
N ARG A 31 -0.57 14.89 -18.38
CA ARG A 31 0.38 14.06 -19.11
C ARG A 31 0.56 12.71 -18.43
N ILE A 32 0.54 11.64 -19.22
CA ILE A 32 0.88 10.28 -18.80
C ILE A 32 2.40 10.20 -18.63
N SER A 33 2.87 9.73 -17.47
CA SER A 33 4.27 9.34 -17.30
C SER A 33 4.36 7.83 -17.19
N ARG A 34 5.21 7.22 -18.02
CA ARG A 34 5.72 5.87 -17.76
C ARG A 34 6.75 6.05 -16.65
N GLN A 35 6.43 5.59 -15.44
CA GLN A 35 7.17 5.89 -14.21
C GLN A 35 8.70 5.96 -14.43
N PRO A 36 9.35 7.11 -14.20
CA PRO A 36 10.76 7.08 -13.87
C PRO A 36 10.88 6.54 -12.44
N GLU A 37 11.70 5.51 -12.26
CA GLU A 37 12.19 5.08 -10.95
C GLU A 37 13.10 6.19 -10.40
N GLU A 38 12.53 7.25 -9.83
CA GLU A 38 13.33 8.26 -9.11
C GLU A 38 13.46 7.86 -7.64
N GLU A 39 14.69 7.88 -7.13
CA GLU A 39 15.03 7.74 -5.72
C GLU A 39 14.36 8.88 -4.95
N GLY A 40 13.16 8.61 -4.42
CA GLY A 40 12.47 9.52 -3.50
C GLY A 40 13.33 9.83 -2.26
N PRO A 41 12.94 10.82 -1.44
CA PRO A 41 13.68 11.16 -0.23
C PRO A 41 13.93 9.89 0.60
N GLN A 42 15.12 9.75 1.18
CA GLN A 42 15.44 8.59 2.01
C GLN A 42 14.48 8.50 3.19
N VAL A 43 13.44 7.69 3.04
CA VAL A 43 12.44 7.47 4.08
C VAL A 43 13.00 6.49 5.08
N ARG A 44 13.05 6.88 6.36
CA ARG A 44 13.46 5.97 7.43
C ARG A 44 12.44 4.85 7.55
N VAL A 45 12.91 3.62 7.40
CA VAL A 45 12.12 2.41 7.61
C VAL A 45 12.57 1.76 8.90
N LEU A 46 11.64 1.54 9.82
CA LEU A 46 11.92 0.95 11.13
C LEU A 46 12.51 -0.46 10.98
N GLY A 47 13.51 -0.74 11.81
CA GLY A 47 14.07 -2.08 12.00
C GLY A 47 13.15 -3.00 12.83
N GLU A 48 13.60 -4.22 13.06
CA GLU A 48 12.83 -5.23 13.82
C GLU A 48 12.55 -4.78 15.26
N GLU A 49 13.57 -4.37 16.00
CA GLU A 49 13.43 -3.91 17.40
C GLU A 49 12.54 -2.66 17.52
N GLU A 50 12.68 -1.72 16.59
CA GLU A 50 11.89 -0.49 16.56
C GLU A 50 10.42 -0.79 16.24
N THR A 51 10.17 -1.71 15.30
CA THR A 51 8.82 -2.18 14.96
C THR A 51 8.21 -2.96 16.13
N ALA A 52 8.98 -3.80 16.81
CA ALA A 52 8.53 -4.50 18.00
C ALA A 52 8.12 -3.52 19.11
N ALA A 53 8.92 -2.49 19.36
CA ALA A 53 8.58 -1.47 20.34
C ALA A 53 7.35 -0.62 19.93
N LEU A 54 7.11 -0.43 18.63
CA LEU A 54 5.90 0.21 18.12
C LEU A 54 4.68 -0.67 18.41
N VAL A 55 4.77 -1.97 18.11
CA VAL A 55 3.73 -2.96 18.36
C VAL A 55 3.40 -3.07 19.86
N SER A 56 4.40 -3.08 20.74
CA SER A 56 4.15 -3.12 22.18
C SER A 56 3.33 -1.92 22.68
N GLN A 57 3.45 -0.75 22.04
CA GLN A 57 2.59 0.40 22.35
C GLN A 57 1.16 0.22 21.84
N PHE A 58 0.98 -0.46 20.70
CA PHE A 58 -0.35 -0.82 20.19
C PHE A 58 -1.05 -1.76 21.18
N GLU A 59 -0.35 -2.79 21.66
CA GLU A 59 -0.86 -3.77 22.60
C GLU A 59 -1.18 -3.15 23.96
N ALA A 60 -0.29 -2.31 24.49
CA ALA A 60 -0.48 -1.67 25.80
C ALA A 60 -1.69 -0.73 25.85
N ARG A 61 -2.02 -0.08 24.73
CA ARG A 61 -3.11 0.91 24.65
C ARG A 61 -4.39 0.38 24.01
N GLY A 62 -4.33 -0.76 23.32
CA GLY A 62 -5.47 -1.37 22.65
C GLY A 62 -6.02 -0.52 21.49
N PRO A 63 -7.30 -0.70 21.09
CA PRO A 63 -7.89 0.02 19.96
C PRO A 63 -8.25 1.48 20.26
N ALA A 64 -7.99 1.99 21.47
CA ALA A 64 -8.47 3.29 21.97
C ALA A 64 -7.65 4.50 21.46
N PHE A 65 -7.27 4.51 20.18
CA PHE A 65 -6.60 5.63 19.52
C PHE A 65 -7.63 6.48 18.78
N ARG A 66 -7.70 7.79 19.04
CA ARG A 66 -8.62 8.67 18.32
C ARG A 66 -8.23 8.78 16.85
N SER A 67 -6.92 8.78 16.57
CA SER A 67 -6.39 8.83 15.20
C SER A 67 -6.80 7.59 14.38
N LEU A 68 -7.06 6.44 15.04
CA LEU A 68 -7.53 5.24 14.36
C LEU A 68 -8.95 5.41 13.82
N GLN A 69 -9.86 6.00 14.60
CA GLN A 69 -11.22 6.29 14.11
C GLN A 69 -11.16 7.27 12.94
N ARG A 70 -10.38 8.35 13.07
CA ARG A 70 -10.16 9.31 11.97
C ARG A 70 -9.60 8.64 10.71
N TYR A 71 -8.66 7.70 10.87
CA TYR A 71 -8.13 6.94 9.75
C TYR A 71 -9.19 6.04 9.10
N VAL A 72 -10.04 5.39 9.89
CA VAL A 72 -11.15 4.56 9.37
C VAL A 72 -12.15 5.41 8.60
N ASP A 73 -12.53 6.57 9.13
CA ASP A 73 -13.45 7.50 8.46
C ASP A 73 -12.84 8.01 7.13
N PHE A 74 -11.55 8.35 7.15
CA PHE A 74 -10.81 8.72 5.94
C PHE A 74 -10.74 7.58 4.92
N LEU A 75 -10.56 6.33 5.34
CA LEU A 75 -10.61 5.18 4.42
C LEU A 75 -11.98 5.06 3.74
N GLN A 76 -13.08 5.37 4.42
CA GLN A 76 -14.40 5.38 3.81
C GLN A 76 -14.55 6.49 2.76
N GLU A 77 -13.90 7.64 2.95
CA GLU A 77 -13.84 8.70 1.95
C GLU A 77 -13.05 8.27 0.71
N VAL A 78 -11.85 7.69 0.93
CA VAL A 78 -11.03 7.15 -0.14
C VAL A 78 -11.79 6.05 -0.91
N ASP A 79 -12.46 5.14 -0.21
CA ASP A 79 -13.23 4.06 -0.84
C ASP A 79 -14.38 4.61 -1.71
N ARG A 80 -15.02 5.71 -1.30
CA ARG A 80 -16.04 6.39 -2.12
C ARG A 80 -15.45 6.97 -3.41
N GLU A 81 -14.31 7.65 -3.34
CA GLU A 81 -13.65 8.20 -4.54
C GLU A 81 -13.12 7.10 -5.47
N VAL A 82 -12.53 6.05 -4.89
CA VAL A 82 -12.07 4.85 -5.61
C VAL A 82 -13.24 4.22 -6.35
N HIS A 83 -14.39 4.01 -5.69
CA HIS A 83 -15.55 3.40 -6.31
C HIS A 83 -16.07 4.21 -7.52
N LEU A 84 -16.17 5.53 -7.39
CA LEU A 84 -16.59 6.40 -8.49
C LEU A 84 -15.65 6.30 -9.71
N LEU A 85 -14.35 6.19 -9.47
CA LEU A 85 -13.36 6.01 -10.54
C LEU A 85 -13.39 4.59 -11.12
N GLU A 86 -13.62 3.57 -10.29
CA GLU A 86 -13.79 2.19 -10.76
C GLU A 86 -14.99 2.06 -11.70
N GLU A 87 -16.12 2.69 -11.36
CA GLU A 87 -17.30 2.72 -12.22
C GLU A 87 -17.02 3.45 -13.53
N ARG A 88 -16.40 4.63 -13.46
CA ARG A 88 -16.04 5.43 -14.63
C ARG A 88 -15.10 4.70 -15.60
N HIS A 89 -14.16 3.93 -15.06
CA HIS A 89 -13.12 3.23 -15.82
C HIS A 89 -13.40 1.75 -16.03
N ARG A 90 -14.61 1.26 -15.70
CA ARG A 90 -14.95 -0.17 -15.67
C ARG A 90 -14.56 -0.93 -16.94
N ALA A 91 -14.72 -0.31 -18.12
CA ALA A 91 -14.38 -0.94 -19.41
C ALA A 91 -12.87 -1.23 -19.58
N HIS A 92 -12.01 -0.53 -18.84
CA HIS A 92 -10.56 -0.68 -18.88
C HIS A 92 -10.04 -1.50 -17.69
N LEU A 93 -10.72 -1.55 -16.55
CA LEU A 93 -10.19 -2.28 -15.40
C LEU A 93 -10.11 -3.80 -15.63
N ARG A 94 -8.91 -4.34 -15.40
CA ARG A 94 -8.63 -5.78 -15.31
C ARG A 94 -8.38 -6.22 -13.86
N CYS A 95 -8.17 -5.27 -12.96
CA CYS A 95 -8.03 -5.51 -11.54
C CYS A 95 -9.29 -6.17 -10.99
N ALA A 96 -9.13 -7.36 -10.41
CA ALA A 96 -10.16 -8.16 -9.78
C ALA A 96 -9.50 -9.09 -8.75
N PRO A 97 -10.25 -9.72 -7.83
CA PRO A 97 -9.70 -10.74 -6.96
C PRO A 97 -8.93 -11.81 -7.76
N GLY A 98 -7.66 -12.04 -7.43
CA GLY A 98 -6.74 -12.90 -8.20
C GLY A 98 -5.69 -12.14 -9.02
N CYS A 99 -5.87 -10.84 -9.28
CA CYS A 99 -4.81 -9.99 -9.81
C CYS A 99 -3.84 -9.60 -8.68
N ASP A 100 -2.59 -10.06 -8.74
CA ASP A 100 -1.62 -9.92 -7.65
C ASP A 100 -0.32 -9.19 -8.05
N THR A 101 -0.25 -8.62 -9.25
CA THR A 101 0.97 -8.00 -9.78
C THR A 101 1.53 -6.93 -8.83
N CYS A 102 0.66 -6.11 -8.23
CA CYS A 102 1.06 -5.08 -7.27
C CYS A 102 1.46 -5.63 -5.89
N CYS A 103 1.07 -6.88 -5.58
CA CYS A 103 1.40 -7.61 -4.37
C CYS A 103 2.70 -8.40 -4.49
N ARG A 104 3.31 -8.51 -5.67
CA ARG A 104 4.60 -9.18 -5.88
C ARG A 104 5.82 -8.32 -5.51
N VAL A 105 5.59 -7.20 -4.84
CA VAL A 105 6.62 -6.34 -4.28
C VAL A 105 6.32 -6.06 -2.81
N SER A 106 7.37 -6.04 -1.98
CA SER A 106 7.28 -5.70 -0.57
C SER A 106 6.92 -4.22 -0.43
N ARG A 107 6.08 -3.91 0.55
CA ARG A 107 5.56 -2.56 0.78
C ARG A 107 5.90 -2.10 2.19
N THR A 108 6.02 -0.79 2.32
CA THR A 108 6.05 -0.13 3.61
C THR A 108 4.78 0.70 3.78
N VAL A 109 4.38 0.89 5.02
CA VAL A 109 3.16 1.64 5.39
C VAL A 109 3.48 2.64 6.49
N LEU A 110 2.60 3.62 6.70
CA LEU A 110 2.74 4.53 7.84
C LEU A 110 2.34 3.84 9.16
N PRO A 111 2.84 4.30 10.33
CA PRO A 111 2.48 3.76 11.64
C PRO A 111 0.98 3.61 11.88
N ILE A 112 0.15 4.58 11.46
CA ILE A 112 -1.31 4.48 11.62
C ILE A 112 -1.92 3.33 10.80
N GLU A 113 -1.40 3.09 9.60
CA GLU A 113 -1.84 1.97 8.75
C GLU A 113 -1.34 0.64 9.33
N ALA A 114 -0.12 0.63 9.90
CA ALA A 114 0.42 -0.53 10.61
C ALA A 114 -0.44 -0.90 11.83
N LEU A 115 -0.92 0.08 12.62
CA LEU A 115 -1.87 -0.16 13.71
C LEU A 115 -3.15 -0.82 13.19
N ARG A 116 -3.75 -0.29 12.12
CA ARG A 116 -4.99 -0.85 11.56
C ARG A 116 -4.82 -2.28 11.06
N LEU A 117 -3.68 -2.58 10.43
CA LEU A 117 -3.32 -3.92 9.98
C LEU A 117 -3.04 -4.85 11.16
N TRP A 118 -2.33 -4.38 12.18
CA TRP A 118 -2.07 -5.12 13.41
C TRP A 118 -3.37 -5.58 14.07
N LEU A 119 -4.31 -4.65 14.27
CA LEU A 119 -5.63 -4.97 14.84
C LEU A 119 -6.43 -5.94 13.98
N ALA A 120 -6.25 -5.92 12.65
CA ALA A 120 -6.89 -6.90 11.77
C ALA A 120 -6.24 -8.29 11.89
N LEU A 121 -4.92 -8.36 12.06
CA LEU A 121 -4.20 -9.62 12.31
C LEU A 121 -4.66 -10.28 13.62
N GLN A 122 -4.93 -9.49 14.67
CA GLN A 122 -5.46 -10.01 15.94
C GLN A 122 -6.87 -10.61 15.84
N GLN A 123 -7.62 -10.26 14.79
CA GLN A 123 -8.99 -10.74 14.56
C GLN A 123 -9.04 -11.93 13.60
N MET A 124 -7.89 -12.40 13.11
CA MET A 124 -7.84 -13.58 12.25
C MET A 124 -8.25 -14.83 13.05
N PRO A 125 -8.94 -15.80 12.41
CA PRO A 125 -9.33 -17.03 13.07
C PRO A 125 -8.11 -17.82 13.57
N GLU A 126 -8.30 -18.56 14.66
CA GLU A 126 -7.33 -19.55 15.12
C GLU A 126 -7.00 -20.54 13.99
N GLY A 127 -5.74 -20.96 13.89
CA GLY A 127 -5.28 -21.88 12.84
C GLY A 127 -4.94 -21.25 11.48
N TRP A 128 -5.10 -19.93 11.28
CA TRP A 128 -4.53 -19.26 10.10
C TRP A 128 -3.01 -19.40 10.11
N SER A 129 -2.41 -19.83 8.99
CA SER A 129 -0.96 -19.91 8.83
C SER A 129 -0.36 -18.65 8.21
N LYS A 130 0.73 -18.14 8.80
CA LYS A 130 1.50 -17.05 8.19
C LYS A 130 1.98 -17.51 6.81
N PRO A 131 1.64 -16.78 5.73
CA PRO A 131 2.20 -17.09 4.43
C PRO A 131 3.73 -17.09 4.54
N ARG A 132 4.41 -17.93 3.75
CA ARG A 132 5.86 -17.84 3.53
C ARG A 132 6.13 -17.32 2.12
N PRO A 133 5.77 -16.08 1.78
CA PRO A 133 6.06 -15.55 0.45
C PRO A 133 7.56 -15.39 0.28
N ARG A 134 8.00 -15.17 -0.97
CA ARG A 134 9.39 -14.75 -1.19
C ARG A 134 9.59 -13.41 -0.47
N ARG A 135 10.72 -13.19 0.19
CA ARG A 135 11.03 -11.94 0.97
C ARG A 135 10.76 -10.62 0.22
N ARG A 136 10.66 -10.68 -1.12
CA ARG A 136 10.39 -9.54 -1.99
C ARG A 136 8.91 -9.30 -2.28
N GLU A 137 8.00 -10.16 -1.86
CA GLU A 137 6.56 -10.05 -2.11
C GLU A 137 5.82 -9.49 -0.88
N CYS A 138 4.57 -9.10 -1.05
CA CYS A 138 3.70 -8.70 0.04
C CYS A 138 3.46 -9.89 0.98
N PRO A 139 3.71 -9.74 2.28
CA PRO A 139 3.52 -10.82 3.26
C PRO A 139 2.06 -11.23 3.46
N LEU A 140 1.11 -10.38 3.04
CA LEU A 140 -0.33 -10.64 3.13
C LEU A 140 -0.89 -11.33 1.86
N LEU A 141 -0.04 -11.70 0.90
CA LEU A 141 -0.45 -12.41 -0.31
C LEU A 141 -0.51 -13.91 -0.04
N LEU A 142 -1.69 -14.50 -0.17
CA LEU A 142 -1.94 -15.94 -0.07
C LEU A 142 -2.87 -16.34 -1.22
N ASP A 143 -2.48 -17.34 -2.03
CA ASP A 143 -3.27 -17.85 -3.16
C ASP A 143 -3.84 -16.75 -4.07
N HIS A 144 -2.97 -15.82 -4.49
CA HIS A 144 -3.30 -14.66 -5.33
C HIS A 144 -4.32 -13.68 -4.70
N ARG A 145 -4.53 -13.74 -3.39
CA ARG A 145 -5.49 -12.91 -2.64
C ARG A 145 -4.83 -12.28 -1.42
N CYS A 146 -5.31 -11.10 -1.05
CA CYS A 146 -4.90 -10.47 0.20
C CYS A 146 -5.69 -11.09 1.36
N MET A 147 -5.00 -11.70 2.33
CA MET A 147 -5.64 -12.27 3.52
C MET A 147 -6.29 -11.21 4.44
N LEU A 148 -5.90 -9.93 4.31
CA LEU A 148 -6.47 -8.79 5.04
C LEU A 148 -7.10 -7.77 4.10
N TYR A 149 -7.81 -8.23 3.07
CA TYR A 149 -8.40 -7.34 2.05
C TYR A 149 -9.24 -6.17 2.61
N PRO A 150 -10.06 -6.35 3.68
CA PRO A 150 -10.81 -5.24 4.27
C PRO A 150 -9.95 -4.20 5.00
N ALA A 151 -8.75 -4.58 5.44
CA ALA A 151 -7.83 -3.71 6.18
C ALA A 151 -6.74 -3.11 5.27
N ARG A 152 -6.93 -3.15 3.94
CA ARG A 152 -5.95 -2.62 2.98
C ARG A 152 -5.57 -1.15 3.28
N PRO A 153 -4.27 -0.83 3.27
CA PRO A 153 -3.77 0.55 3.32
C PRO A 153 -4.27 1.41 2.16
N VAL A 154 -4.08 2.73 2.25
CA VAL A 154 -4.50 3.69 1.20
C VAL A 154 -3.86 3.33 -0.13
N LEU A 155 -2.54 3.08 -0.14
CA LEU A 155 -1.82 2.67 -1.35
C LEU A 155 -2.47 1.45 -2.03
N CYS A 156 -2.93 0.46 -1.26
CA CYS A 156 -3.53 -0.76 -1.79
C CYS A 156 -4.97 -0.58 -2.29
N ARG A 157 -5.62 0.53 -1.93
CA ARG A 157 -6.97 0.90 -2.38
C ARG A 157 -6.93 1.71 -3.67
N THR A 158 -5.96 2.61 -3.76
CA THR A 158 -5.82 3.52 -4.89
C THR A 158 -5.01 2.92 -6.04
N HIS A 159 -4.04 2.03 -5.73
CA HIS A 159 -3.19 1.44 -6.75
C HIS A 159 -3.98 0.64 -7.78
N GLY A 160 -3.73 0.93 -9.06
CA GLY A 160 -4.49 0.37 -10.17
C GLY A 160 -5.22 1.44 -10.96
N LEU A 161 -5.75 2.44 -10.27
CA LEU A 161 -6.46 3.58 -10.84
C LEU A 161 -5.49 4.62 -11.42
N PRO A 162 -5.99 5.61 -12.20
CA PRO A 162 -5.21 6.77 -12.61
C PRO A 162 -4.99 7.69 -11.40
N LEU A 163 -3.73 7.78 -10.97
CA LEU A 163 -3.30 8.53 -9.80
C LEU A 163 -2.54 9.79 -10.24
N LEU A 164 -3.06 10.95 -9.87
CA LEU A 164 -2.43 12.24 -10.13
C LEU A 164 -1.41 12.56 -9.03
N TYR A 165 -0.18 12.86 -9.44
CA TYR A 165 0.91 13.35 -8.60
C TYR A 165 1.46 14.66 -9.16
N ILE A 166 2.09 15.46 -8.31
CA ILE A 166 2.92 16.58 -8.75
C ILE A 166 4.39 16.13 -8.71
N VAL A 167 5.06 16.11 -9.86
CA VAL A 167 6.47 15.74 -9.98
C VAL A 167 7.20 16.91 -10.63
N ARG A 168 8.17 17.51 -9.92
CA ARG A 168 8.90 18.72 -10.37
C ARG A 168 7.95 19.83 -10.86
N ASP A 169 6.95 20.13 -10.02
CA ASP A 169 5.89 21.11 -10.27
C ASP A 169 5.01 20.81 -11.50
N GLN A 170 5.06 19.58 -12.03
CA GLN A 170 4.23 19.16 -13.17
C GLN A 170 3.23 18.07 -12.77
N PRO A 171 1.94 18.23 -13.12
CA PRO A 171 0.95 17.22 -12.88
C PRO A 171 1.19 16.00 -13.78
N THR A 172 1.30 14.85 -13.14
CA THR A 172 1.69 13.58 -13.75
C THR A 172 0.73 12.48 -13.32
N VAL A 173 0.22 11.70 -14.27
CA VAL A 173 -0.65 10.56 -13.97
C VAL A 173 0.11 9.24 -14.08
N SER A 174 0.04 8.45 -13.01
CA SER A 174 0.50 7.05 -12.95
C SER A 174 -0.70 6.12 -12.90
N PHE A 175 -0.63 4.95 -13.55
CA PHE A 175 -1.71 3.96 -13.57
C PHE A 175 -1.17 2.55 -13.78
N CYS A 176 -2.01 1.53 -13.52
CA CYS A 176 -1.62 0.14 -13.79
C CYS A 176 -1.65 -0.17 -15.31
N PRO A 177 -0.55 -0.68 -15.88
CA PRO A 177 -0.49 -0.98 -17.31
C PRO A 177 -1.40 -2.14 -17.73
N LEU A 178 -1.83 -2.99 -16.79
CA LEU A 178 -2.78 -4.07 -17.07
C LEU A 178 -4.22 -3.55 -17.20
N ASN A 179 -4.59 -2.52 -16.43
CA ASN A 179 -5.89 -1.88 -16.55
C ASN A 179 -5.94 -1.07 -17.85
N PHE A 180 -5.03 -0.12 -18.01
CA PHE A 180 -5.12 0.85 -19.11
C PHE A 180 -4.32 0.42 -20.35
N ARG A 181 -4.26 -0.89 -20.64
CA ARG A 181 -3.50 -1.46 -21.76
C ARG A 181 -3.91 -0.84 -23.09
N ASP A 182 -5.21 -0.74 -23.32
CA ASP A 182 -5.82 -0.25 -24.56
C ASP A 182 -6.41 1.16 -24.37
N TRP A 183 -5.83 1.96 -23.48
CA TRP A 183 -6.32 3.30 -23.19
C TRP A 183 -6.18 4.20 -24.42
N PRO A 184 -7.29 4.72 -24.99
CA PRO A 184 -7.26 5.35 -26.31
C PRO A 184 -6.86 6.84 -26.27
N HIS A 185 -6.68 7.41 -25.07
CA HIS A 185 -6.43 8.84 -24.89
C HIS A 185 -4.99 9.10 -24.48
N ALA A 186 -4.40 10.17 -25.03
CA ALA A 186 -3.05 10.58 -24.65
C ALA A 186 -2.96 11.10 -23.20
N GLN A 187 -4.09 11.47 -22.59
CA GLN A 187 -4.16 12.20 -21.33
C GLN A 187 -5.42 11.82 -20.55
N PHE A 188 -5.41 12.04 -19.23
CA PHE A 188 -6.58 11.91 -18.36
C PHE A 188 -7.16 13.29 -18.04
N ARG A 189 -8.48 13.36 -17.90
CA ARG A 189 -9.21 14.53 -17.40
C ARG A 189 -9.23 14.57 -15.86
N PRO A 190 -9.46 15.74 -15.25
CA PRO A 190 -9.62 15.88 -13.80
C PRO A 190 -10.56 14.89 -13.12
N GLU A 191 -11.71 14.62 -13.71
CA GLU A 191 -12.70 13.71 -13.13
C GLU A 191 -12.28 12.24 -13.29
N GLN A 192 -11.24 11.96 -14.08
CA GLN A 192 -10.78 10.61 -14.37
C GLN A 192 -9.59 10.19 -13.50
N VAL A 193 -9.10 11.06 -12.62
CA VAL A 193 -7.92 10.80 -11.79
C VAL A 193 -8.25 10.93 -10.32
N LEU A 194 -7.49 10.22 -9.49
CA LEU A 194 -7.50 10.37 -8.05
C LEU A 194 -6.35 11.30 -7.65
N ASP A 195 -6.65 12.36 -6.92
CA ASP A 195 -5.64 13.31 -6.46
C ASP A 195 -4.86 12.75 -5.27
N MET A 196 -3.64 12.30 -5.54
CA MET A 196 -2.78 11.76 -4.50
C MET A 196 -2.13 12.82 -3.62
N GLU A 197 -2.09 14.09 -4.02
CA GLU A 197 -1.59 15.17 -3.14
C GLU A 197 -2.53 15.34 -1.95
N GLN A 198 -3.83 15.47 -2.22
CA GLN A 198 -4.84 15.61 -1.17
C GLN A 198 -4.93 14.37 -0.27
N ILE A 199 -4.94 13.17 -0.86
CA ILE A 199 -5.00 11.91 -0.12
C ILE A 199 -3.76 11.73 0.76
N ASN A 200 -2.56 11.94 0.23
CA ASN A 200 -1.33 11.78 1.01
C ASN A 200 -1.22 12.85 2.11
N ALA A 201 -1.63 14.09 1.85
CA ALA A 201 -1.64 15.15 2.87
C ALA A 201 -2.57 14.80 4.04
N THR A 202 -3.77 14.30 3.74
CA THR A 202 -4.75 13.88 4.76
C THR A 202 -4.24 12.68 5.55
N LEU A 203 -3.73 11.65 4.86
CA LEU A 203 -3.13 10.48 5.48
C LEU A 203 -1.96 10.85 6.40
N PHE A 204 -1.07 11.72 5.93
CA PHE A 204 0.09 12.17 6.69
C PHE A 204 -0.32 13.00 7.93
N SER A 205 -1.36 13.84 7.80
CA SER A 205 -1.91 14.59 8.93
C SER A 205 -2.43 13.67 10.04
N ILE A 206 -3.19 12.63 9.68
CA ILE A 206 -3.71 11.63 10.63
C ILE A 206 -2.56 10.84 11.25
N ASN A 207 -1.58 10.42 10.44
CA ASN A 207 -0.40 9.72 10.95
C ASN A 207 0.41 10.58 11.91
N ARG A 208 0.57 11.88 11.62
CA ARG A 208 1.29 12.80 12.50
C ARG A 208 0.58 12.98 13.83
N GLU A 209 -0.75 13.12 13.84
CA GLU A 209 -1.53 13.14 15.09
C GLU A 209 -1.32 11.87 15.89
N PHE A 210 -1.37 10.71 15.23
CA PHE A 210 -1.13 9.43 15.88
C PHE A 210 0.28 9.35 16.50
N VAL A 211 1.31 9.64 15.71
CA VAL A 211 2.70 9.45 16.13
C VAL A 211 3.13 10.49 17.16
N LEU A 212 2.82 11.78 16.95
CA LEU A 212 3.29 12.85 17.82
C LEU A 212 2.32 13.13 18.98
N GLY A 213 1.04 12.78 18.84
CA GLY A 213 0.00 13.05 19.85
C GLY A 213 -0.39 11.84 20.69
N GLU A 214 -0.26 10.62 20.17
CA GLU A 214 -0.74 9.41 20.86
C GLU A 214 0.34 8.35 21.15
N LEU A 215 1.48 8.37 20.46
CA LEU A 215 2.62 7.47 20.75
C LEU A 215 3.68 8.13 21.63
N GLN A 216 4.51 7.31 22.27
CA GLN A 216 5.68 7.77 23.04
C GLN A 216 6.79 8.30 22.12
N SER A 217 7.55 9.27 22.61
CA SER A 217 8.32 10.30 21.89
C SER A 217 9.54 9.87 21.05
N LYS A 218 9.67 8.60 20.64
CA LYS A 218 10.81 8.10 19.84
C LYS A 218 10.53 7.90 18.34
N PHE A 219 9.28 7.97 17.92
CA PHE A 219 8.88 7.77 16.52
C PHE A 219 8.71 9.10 15.79
N ARG A 220 9.01 9.10 14.50
CA ARG A 220 8.82 10.23 13.59
C ARG A 220 7.54 10.00 12.78
N ASP A 221 6.83 11.07 12.48
CA ASP A 221 5.66 11.05 11.58
C ASP A 221 6.01 10.62 10.14
N THR A 222 7.31 10.60 9.80
CA THR A 222 7.88 10.11 8.54
C THR A 222 8.39 8.67 8.60
N ASP A 223 8.38 8.03 9.77
CA ASP A 223 8.81 6.64 9.89
C ASP A 223 7.87 5.72 9.08
N ARG A 224 8.44 4.66 8.52
CA ARG A 224 7.71 3.62 7.78
C ARG A 224 7.90 2.27 8.41
N VAL A 225 6.85 1.45 8.39
CA VAL A 225 6.87 0.06 8.86
C VAL A 225 6.89 -0.86 7.65
N ARG A 226 7.82 -1.81 7.60
CA ARG A 226 7.76 -2.89 6.60
C ARG A 226 6.62 -3.83 6.97
N LEU A 227 5.77 -4.15 6.00
CA LEU A 227 4.70 -5.13 6.24
C LEU A 227 5.26 -6.48 6.69
N TRP A 228 6.44 -6.85 6.20
CA TRP A 228 7.07 -8.14 6.53
C TRP A 228 7.38 -8.23 8.03
N THR A 229 8.08 -7.22 8.54
CA THR A 229 8.42 -7.12 9.97
C THR A 229 7.16 -7.09 10.84
N LEU A 230 6.11 -6.38 10.40
CA LEU A 230 4.82 -6.37 11.11
C LEU A 230 4.17 -7.77 11.17
N LEU A 231 4.17 -8.51 10.05
CA LEU A 231 3.61 -9.86 10.02
C LEU A 231 4.42 -10.84 10.88
N GLU A 232 5.74 -10.75 10.88
CA GLU A 232 6.61 -11.60 11.71
C GLU A 232 6.31 -11.45 13.20
N LEU A 233 6.01 -10.23 13.65
CA LEU A 233 5.65 -9.93 15.04
C LEU A 233 4.25 -10.38 15.44
N SER A 234 3.34 -10.59 14.47
CA SER A 234 1.95 -10.99 14.76
C SER A 234 1.88 -12.32 15.53
N PRO A 235 0.79 -12.58 16.28
CA PRO A 235 0.62 -13.82 17.03
C PRO A 235 0.93 -15.04 16.16
N LYS A 236 1.60 -16.03 16.74
CA LYS A 236 1.93 -17.25 16.00
C LYS A 236 0.63 -18.01 15.70
N PRO A 237 0.46 -18.53 14.47
CA PRO A 237 -0.50 -19.58 14.21
C PRO A 237 -0.37 -20.66 15.28
N SER A 238 -1.48 -21.22 15.76
CA SER A 238 -1.41 -22.49 16.49
C SER A 238 -0.66 -23.52 15.62
N PRO A 239 0.21 -24.36 16.21
CA PRO A 239 0.99 -25.33 15.47
C PRO A 239 0.09 -26.51 15.06
N THR A 240 -0.71 -26.35 14.01
CA THR A 240 -1.39 -27.47 13.36
C THR A 240 -1.39 -27.28 11.86
N CYS A 241 -1.05 -28.37 11.17
CA CYS A 241 -0.86 -28.55 9.74
C CYS A 241 0.56 -28.22 9.25
N ASP A 242 1.40 -29.25 9.34
CA ASP A 242 2.44 -29.49 8.35
C ASP A 242 1.90 -29.20 6.93
N PRO A 243 2.74 -28.65 6.02
CA PRO A 243 2.35 -28.52 4.64
C PRO A 243 1.94 -29.91 4.10
N PRO A 244 0.88 -30.01 3.27
CA PRO A 244 0.54 -31.27 2.64
C PRO A 244 1.79 -31.81 1.92
N PRO A 245 2.09 -33.12 2.04
CA PRO A 245 3.24 -33.70 1.37
C PRO A 245 3.16 -33.36 -0.11
N ARG A 246 4.31 -32.96 -0.68
CA ARG A 246 4.42 -32.69 -2.12
C ARG A 246 3.89 -33.93 -2.86
N PRO A 247 3.09 -33.79 -3.92
CA PRO A 247 2.70 -34.95 -4.72
C PRO A 247 3.99 -35.63 -5.19
N ASP A 248 4.16 -36.89 -4.80
CA ASP A 248 5.30 -37.70 -5.20
C ASP A 248 5.39 -37.71 -6.72
N SER A 249 6.57 -37.37 -7.24
CA SER A 249 6.90 -37.44 -8.67
C SER A 249 7.11 -38.89 -9.12
N SER A 250 6.28 -39.80 -8.66
CA SER A 250 6.22 -41.20 -9.08
C SER A 250 4.84 -41.50 -9.62
N SER A 251 4.56 -40.94 -10.80
CA SER A 251 3.57 -41.52 -11.71
C SER A 251 3.99 -42.96 -12.02
N PRO A 252 3.16 -43.99 -11.78
CA PRO A 252 3.41 -45.30 -12.33
C PRO A 252 3.26 -45.23 -13.85
N SER A 253 4.31 -45.64 -14.55
CA SER A 253 4.32 -45.90 -15.98
C SER A 253 3.14 -46.79 -16.36
N THR A 254 2.27 -46.31 -17.23
CA THR A 254 1.25 -47.13 -17.89
C THR A 254 1.92 -48.29 -18.64
N PRO A 255 1.52 -49.56 -18.43
CA PRO A 255 1.97 -50.66 -19.27
C PRO A 255 1.34 -50.52 -20.67
N GLY A 256 2.15 -50.74 -21.71
CA GLY A 256 1.73 -50.65 -23.09
C GLY A 256 0.64 -51.66 -23.46
N ASP A 257 -0.29 -51.21 -24.31
CA ASP A 257 -1.23 -52.08 -25.00
C ASP A 257 -0.49 -52.93 -26.04
N PRO A 258 -0.83 -54.23 -26.16
CA PRO A 258 -0.25 -55.11 -27.15
C PRO A 258 -0.88 -54.86 -28.53
N ALA A 259 -0.06 -55.08 -29.55
CA ALA A 259 -0.41 -54.98 -30.94
C ALA A 259 -1.51 -55.99 -31.36
N GLN A 260 -2.52 -55.45 -32.08
CA GLN A 260 -3.17 -56.02 -33.29
C GLN A 260 -3.97 -57.34 -33.15
N PRO A 261 -4.91 -57.64 -34.07
CA PRO A 261 -4.77 -57.67 -35.54
C PRO A 261 -5.17 -56.39 -36.29
#